data_AF-A0AA41S5P8-F1
#
_entry.id   AF-A0AA41S5P8-F1
#
_cell.length_a   1.000
_cell.length_b   1.000
_cell.length_c   1.000
_cell.angle_alpha   90.00
_cell.angle_beta   90.00
_cell.angle_gamma   90.00
#
_symmetry.space_group_name_H-M   'P 1'
#
loop_
_entity.id
_entity.type
_entity.pdbx_description
1 polymer ?
#
loop_
_entity_poly.entity_id
_entity_poly.type
_entity_poly.pdbx_seq_one_letter_code
_entity_poly.pdbx_strand_id
1 'polypeptide(L)'
;MVGASTMDIGRVLQQSICHDLKRKWSVSVSWGYTAQIYPWLVADNVLGMALQTFRTWKSWGNEPFTFNTRPISPEPCDQPLVYFLDNVDGVGENNVTLTSYKRLVPAPGSNDCNRDEFRSAFAVHSVNITSPTMDPVEWSKTMLQTTSPMDGVDNSVIQIRIKRCDFEHPVPLQR
;
A
#
# COMPACT_ATOMS: atom_id res chain seq x y z
N MET A 1 4.70 -4.61 -13.90
CA MET A 1 5.04 -5.86 -13.18
C MET A 1 6.40 -6.41 -13.60
N VAL A 2 6.69 -6.66 -14.89
CA VAL A 2 7.98 -7.25 -15.35
C VAL A 2 9.22 -6.48 -14.87
N GLY A 3 9.23 -5.14 -14.97
CA GLY A 3 10.39 -4.34 -14.52
C GLY A 3 10.61 -4.27 -13.00
N ALA A 4 9.57 -4.50 -12.19
CA ALA A 4 9.71 -4.54 -10.73
C ALA A 4 10.35 -5.84 -10.27
N SER A 5 9.91 -6.97 -10.85
CA SER A 5 10.42 -8.29 -10.51
C SER A 5 11.91 -8.47 -10.83
N THR A 6 12.44 -7.75 -11.84
CA THR A 6 13.86 -7.75 -12.15
C THR A 6 14.71 -6.97 -11.13
N MET A 7 14.09 -6.10 -10.34
CA MET A 7 14.78 -5.24 -9.38
C MET A 7 14.79 -5.83 -7.96
N ASP A 8 13.66 -6.36 -7.50
CA ASP A 8 13.56 -6.97 -6.16
C ASP A 8 12.43 -8.02 -6.12
N ILE A 9 12.72 -9.22 -6.64
CA ILE A 9 11.71 -10.30 -6.72
C ILE A 9 11.22 -10.76 -5.34
N GLY A 10 12.07 -10.72 -4.32
CA GLY A 10 11.74 -11.17 -2.97
C GLY A 10 10.63 -10.36 -2.31
N ARG A 11 10.48 -9.09 -2.72
CA ARG A 11 9.47 -8.18 -2.20
C ARG A 11 8.14 -8.24 -2.95
N VAL A 12 8.15 -8.76 -4.18
CA VAL A 12 6.91 -8.93 -4.96
C VAL A 12 5.99 -9.86 -4.16
N LEU A 13 4.72 -9.48 -4.03
CA LEU A 13 3.68 -10.15 -3.22
C LEU A 13 3.74 -9.91 -1.71
N GLN A 14 4.74 -9.21 -1.17
CA GLN A 14 4.72 -8.79 0.23
C GLN A 14 3.88 -7.52 0.41
N GLN A 15 3.11 -7.49 1.50
CA GLN A 15 2.30 -6.35 1.89
C GLN A 15 2.95 -5.62 3.06
N SER A 16 3.09 -4.30 2.94
CA SER A 16 3.54 -3.42 4.03
C SER A 16 2.40 -2.51 4.48
N ILE A 17 2.32 -2.21 5.77
CA ILE A 17 1.27 -1.36 6.35
C ILE A 17 1.92 -0.27 7.21
N CYS A 18 1.49 0.98 7.05
CA CYS A 18 1.81 2.07 7.99
C CYS A 18 0.61 2.95 8.28
N HIS A 19 0.68 3.62 9.42
CA HIS A 19 -0.23 4.70 9.78
C HIS A 19 0.51 6.02 9.82
N ASP A 20 -0.07 7.03 9.17
CA ASP A 20 0.26 8.42 9.42
C ASP A 20 -0.71 8.97 10.46
N LEU A 21 -0.29 8.94 11.73
CA LEU A 21 -1.13 9.39 12.84
C LEU A 21 -1.39 10.90 12.81
N LYS A 22 -0.53 11.70 12.15
CA LYS A 22 -0.75 13.16 12.04
C LYS A 22 -1.94 13.45 11.13
N ARG A 23 -2.01 12.76 9.99
CA ARG A 23 -3.12 12.87 9.03
C ARG A 23 -4.30 11.95 9.34
N LYS A 24 -4.12 11.02 10.29
CA LYS A 24 -5.03 9.92 10.61
C LYS A 24 -5.29 9.01 9.41
N TRP A 25 -4.26 8.70 8.64
CA TRP A 25 -4.35 7.87 7.45
C TRP A 25 -3.76 6.49 7.70
N SER A 26 -4.33 5.48 7.07
CA SER A 26 -3.73 4.17 6.90
C SER A 26 -3.20 4.02 5.48
N VAL A 27 -2.06 3.38 5.34
CA VAL A 27 -1.47 3.09 4.03
C VAL A 27 -1.13 1.62 3.95
N SER A 28 -1.46 1.00 2.82
CA SER A 28 -1.11 -0.38 2.53
C SER A 28 -0.41 -0.47 1.18
N VAL A 29 0.72 -1.14 1.13
CA VAL A 29 1.58 -1.21 -0.05
C VAL A 29 1.80 -2.67 -0.42
N SER A 30 1.38 -3.05 -1.61
CA SER A 30 1.77 -4.28 -2.28
C SER A 30 2.84 -3.94 -3.30
N TRP A 31 4.11 -4.04 -2.89
CA TRP A 31 5.22 -3.57 -3.71
C TRP A 31 5.26 -4.27 -5.07
N GLY A 32 5.54 -3.50 -6.13
CA GLY A 32 5.53 -4.00 -7.50
C GLY A 32 4.14 -4.07 -8.14
N TYR A 33 3.09 -3.68 -7.41
CA TYR A 33 1.71 -3.65 -7.92
C TYR A 33 0.94 -2.38 -7.54
N THR A 34 0.55 -2.23 -6.28
CA THR A 34 -0.33 -1.12 -5.84
C THR A 34 0.05 -0.55 -4.48
N ALA A 35 -0.26 0.72 -4.28
CA ALA A 35 -0.32 1.36 -2.98
C ALA A 35 -1.76 1.87 -2.74
N GLN A 36 -2.23 1.76 -1.50
CA GLN A 36 -3.58 2.15 -1.10
C GLN A 36 -3.48 3.11 0.07
N ILE A 37 -4.12 4.28 -0.06
CA ILE A 37 -4.25 5.25 1.02
C ILE A 37 -5.69 5.27 1.49
N TYR A 38 -5.89 5.09 2.78
CA TYR A 38 -7.14 5.22 3.48
C TYR A 38 -7.09 6.56 4.22
N PRO A 39 -7.93 7.55 3.83
CA PRO A 39 -8.09 8.82 4.54
C PRO A 39 -8.63 8.71 5.98
N TRP A 40 -8.50 7.55 6.62
CA TRP A 40 -8.91 7.23 7.98
C TRP A 40 -8.02 6.09 8.53
N LEU A 41 -8.07 5.86 9.83
CA LEU A 41 -7.33 4.77 10.47
C LEU A 41 -8.07 3.44 10.32
N VAL A 42 -7.35 2.43 9.84
CA VAL A 42 -7.78 1.05 9.70
C VAL A 42 -6.84 0.15 10.47
N ALA A 43 -7.40 -0.82 11.21
CA ALA A 43 -6.61 -1.78 11.97
C ALA A 43 -5.82 -2.74 11.05
N ASP A 44 -4.63 -3.15 11.50
CA ASP A 44 -3.71 -3.97 10.71
C ASP A 44 -4.28 -5.32 10.30
N ASN A 45 -5.05 -5.95 11.19
CA ASN A 45 -5.75 -7.20 10.91
C ASN A 45 -6.78 -7.04 9.78
N VAL A 46 -7.39 -5.86 9.64
CA VAL A 46 -8.33 -5.55 8.56
C VAL A 46 -7.58 -5.24 7.26
N LEU A 47 -6.49 -4.47 7.33
CA LEU A 47 -5.66 -4.17 6.15
C LEU A 47 -4.95 -5.42 5.60
N GLY A 48 -4.61 -6.38 6.46
CA GLY A 48 -4.05 -7.68 6.08
C GLY A 48 -5.05 -8.61 5.38
N MET A 49 -6.35 -8.30 5.43
CA MET A 49 -7.36 -9.00 4.62
C MET A 49 -7.49 -8.30 3.26
N ALA A 50 -7.29 -9.05 2.18
CA ALA A 50 -7.38 -8.51 0.83
C ALA A 50 -8.82 -8.06 0.49
N LEU A 51 -8.94 -6.99 -0.29
CA LEU A 51 -10.24 -6.57 -0.85
C LEU A 51 -10.73 -7.62 -1.85
N GLN A 52 -12.01 -7.96 -1.76
CA GLN A 52 -12.65 -8.92 -2.66
C GLN A 52 -12.96 -8.28 -4.02
N THR A 53 -11.96 -8.27 -4.90
CA THR A 53 -12.03 -7.72 -6.26
C THR A 53 -12.39 -8.75 -7.32
N PHE A 54 -12.55 -10.02 -6.93
CA PHE A 54 -12.73 -11.16 -7.82
C PHE A 54 -14.00 -11.92 -7.46
N ARG A 55 -14.59 -12.59 -8.46
CA ARG A 55 -15.81 -13.38 -8.36
C ARG A 55 -15.62 -14.73 -9.03
N THR A 56 -16.42 -15.71 -8.64
CA THR A 56 -16.40 -17.01 -9.30
C THR A 56 -16.86 -16.87 -10.74
N TRP A 57 -16.14 -17.50 -11.67
CA TRP A 57 -16.47 -17.40 -13.08
C TRP A 57 -17.82 -18.06 -13.43
N LYS A 58 -18.20 -19.13 -12.72
CA LYS A 58 -19.40 -19.93 -13.01
C LYS A 58 -20.67 -19.36 -12.38
N SER A 59 -20.60 -18.94 -11.11
CA SER A 59 -21.77 -18.43 -10.38
C SER A 59 -21.79 -16.90 -10.26
N TRP A 60 -20.73 -16.21 -10.68
CA TRP A 60 -20.55 -14.76 -10.45
C TRP A 60 -20.72 -14.37 -8.98
N GLY A 61 -20.49 -15.34 -8.10
CA GLY A 61 -20.64 -15.22 -6.66
C GLY A 61 -19.33 -14.83 -5.99
N ASN A 62 -19.46 -14.43 -4.73
CA ASN A 62 -18.33 -14.08 -3.87
C ASN A 62 -17.70 -15.31 -3.19
N GLU A 63 -18.18 -16.51 -3.51
CA GLU A 63 -17.77 -17.77 -2.88
C GLU A 63 -17.90 -18.92 -3.89
N PRO A 64 -17.12 -20.00 -3.74
CA PRO A 64 -16.22 -20.29 -2.62
C PRO A 64 -14.78 -19.85 -2.88
N PHE A 65 -14.17 -19.18 -1.90
CA PHE A 65 -12.73 -18.93 -1.84
C PHE A 65 -12.21 -19.37 -0.48
N THR A 66 -11.04 -20.00 -0.45
CA THR A 66 -10.47 -20.59 0.78
C THR A 66 -9.64 -19.60 1.61
N PHE A 67 -9.55 -18.36 1.16
CA PHE A 67 -8.76 -17.31 1.78
C PHE A 67 -9.64 -16.14 2.22
N ASN A 68 -9.28 -15.53 3.34
CA ASN A 68 -10.04 -14.44 3.93
C ASN A 68 -9.95 -13.21 3.03
N THR A 69 -11.11 -12.65 2.69
CA THR A 69 -11.23 -11.37 2.01
C THR A 69 -12.23 -10.48 2.73
N ARG A 70 -12.13 -9.17 2.49
CA ARG A 70 -13.11 -8.19 2.96
C ARG A 70 -13.87 -7.60 1.78
N PRO A 71 -15.18 -7.33 1.93
CA PRO A 71 -15.98 -6.73 0.86
C PRO A 71 -15.50 -5.33 0.51
N ILE A 72 -15.73 -4.91 -0.72
CA ILE A 72 -15.52 -3.53 -1.17
C ILE A 72 -16.83 -2.77 -0.92
N SER A 73 -16.74 -1.64 -0.22
CA SER A 73 -17.91 -0.78 0.01
C SER A 73 -18.42 -0.21 -1.33
N PRO A 74 -19.73 -0.21 -1.61
CA PRO A 74 -20.27 0.48 -2.78
C PRO A 74 -20.15 2.01 -2.65
N GLU A 75 -19.98 2.53 -1.43
CA GLU A 75 -19.84 3.96 -1.18
C GLU A 75 -18.41 4.45 -1.52
N PRO A 76 -18.25 5.42 -2.44
CA PRO A 76 -16.94 5.89 -2.90
C PRO A 76 -16.04 6.42 -1.79
N CYS A 77 -16.63 7.05 -0.77
CA CYS A 77 -15.89 7.59 0.37
C CYS A 77 -15.36 6.51 1.33
N ASP A 78 -15.91 5.30 1.26
CA ASP A 78 -15.50 4.18 2.10
C ASP A 78 -14.54 3.24 1.36
N GLN A 79 -13.98 3.72 0.24
CA GLN A 79 -12.96 3.03 -0.55
C GLN A 79 -11.60 3.74 -0.42
N PRO A 80 -10.50 2.98 -0.42
CA PRO A 80 -9.17 3.59 -0.43
C PRO A 80 -8.88 4.26 -1.77
N LEU A 81 -8.00 5.26 -1.73
CA LEU A 81 -7.35 5.79 -2.91
C LEU A 81 -6.30 4.78 -3.40
N VAL A 82 -6.49 4.24 -4.60
CA VAL A 82 -5.60 3.22 -5.18
C VAL A 82 -4.62 3.83 -6.18
N TYR A 83 -3.35 3.55 -5.99
CA TYR A 83 -2.22 3.98 -6.81
C TYR A 83 -1.57 2.74 -7.42
N PHE A 84 -1.32 2.77 -8.73
CA PHE A 84 -0.67 1.67 -9.45
C PHE A 84 0.79 2.00 -9.69
N LEU A 85 1.62 0.97 -9.68
CA LEU A 85 3.03 1.11 -9.98
C LEU A 85 3.23 1.78 -11.36
N ASP A 86 4.00 2.87 -11.37
CA ASP A 86 4.32 3.66 -12.55
C ASP A 86 5.78 3.44 -12.97
N ASN A 87 6.74 3.65 -12.06
CA ASN A 87 8.16 3.44 -12.35
C ASN A 87 8.91 2.74 -11.20
N VAL A 88 10.02 2.08 -11.54
CA VAL A 88 10.95 1.41 -10.62
C VAL A 88 12.38 1.75 -11.03
N ASP A 89 13.11 2.43 -10.14
CA ASP A 89 14.51 2.80 -10.35
C ASP A 89 15.39 2.33 -9.20
N GLY A 90 16.66 2.00 -9.49
CA GLY A 90 17.70 1.88 -8.47
C GLY A 90 18.25 3.26 -8.09
N VAL A 91 18.40 3.54 -6.80
CA VAL A 91 18.89 4.83 -6.30
C VAL A 91 20.13 4.65 -5.43
N GLY A 92 21.21 5.34 -5.82
CA GLY A 92 22.50 5.33 -5.13
C GLY A 92 23.28 4.01 -5.27
N GLU A 93 24.41 3.90 -4.56
CA GLU A 93 25.25 2.69 -4.56
C GLU A 93 24.77 1.59 -3.59
N ASN A 94 23.77 1.88 -2.75
CA ASN A 94 23.43 1.07 -1.57
C ASN A 94 22.32 0.02 -1.76
N ASN A 95 22.09 -0.49 -2.98
CA ASN A 95 21.01 -1.44 -3.28
C ASN A 95 19.65 -0.96 -2.74
N VAL A 96 19.27 0.28 -3.06
CA VAL A 96 17.97 0.86 -2.69
C VAL A 96 17.15 1.04 -3.95
N THR A 97 15.87 0.68 -3.89
CA THR A 97 14.90 0.91 -4.95
C THR A 97 14.01 2.09 -4.61
N LEU A 98 13.74 2.92 -5.60
CA LEU A 98 12.71 3.94 -5.59
C LEU A 98 11.59 3.50 -6.54
N THR A 99 10.39 3.38 -6.01
CA THR A 99 9.20 3.02 -6.77
C THR A 99 8.19 4.14 -6.71
N SER A 100 7.66 4.54 -7.85
CA SER A 100 6.61 5.55 -7.94
C SER A 100 5.29 4.88 -8.30
N TYR A 101 4.22 5.36 -7.70
CA TYR A 101 2.87 4.87 -7.92
C TYR A 101 1.97 6.07 -8.23
N LYS A 102 1.21 5.98 -9.32
CA LYS A 102 0.28 7.04 -9.74
C LYS A 102 -1.15 6.62 -9.52
N ARG A 103 -1.97 7.58 -9.09
CA ARG A 103 -3.42 7.37 -8.97
C ARG A 103 -4.04 7.33 -10.35
N LEU A 104 -4.94 6.36 -10.58
CA LEU A 104 -5.84 6.44 -11.72
C LEU A 104 -6.91 7.47 -11.38
N VAL A 105 -6.98 8.58 -12.13
CA VAL A 105 -8.08 9.53 -11.98
C VAL A 105 -9.33 8.90 -12.61
N PRO A 106 -10.45 8.79 -11.87
CA PRO A 106 -11.70 8.29 -12.42
C PRO A 106 -12.13 9.06 -13.67
N ALA A 107 -12.83 8.39 -14.58
CA ALA A 107 -13.35 9.04 -15.79
C ALA A 107 -14.37 10.13 -15.42
N PRO A 108 -14.48 11.22 -16.20
CA PRO A 108 -15.46 12.27 -15.94
C PRO A 108 -16.88 11.69 -15.85
N GLY A 109 -17.56 11.89 -14.71
CA GLY A 109 -18.90 11.38 -14.47
C GLY A 109 -18.99 10.16 -13.53
N SER A 110 -17.87 9.70 -12.95
CA SER A 110 -17.90 8.80 -11.79
C SER A 110 -18.49 9.47 -10.55
N ASN A 111 -19.16 8.69 -9.70
CA ASN A 111 -19.54 9.12 -8.37
C ASN A 111 -18.30 9.17 -7.47
N ASP A 112 -17.59 10.30 -7.49
CA ASP A 112 -16.43 10.48 -6.62
C ASP A 112 -16.88 10.87 -5.20
N CYS A 113 -16.03 10.55 -4.23
CA CYS A 113 -16.25 11.00 -2.86
C CYS A 113 -16.13 12.53 -2.77
N ASN A 114 -17.16 13.20 -2.23
CA ASN A 114 -17.20 14.66 -2.07
C ASN A 114 -17.10 15.10 -0.60
N ARG A 115 -16.41 14.33 0.26
CA ARG A 115 -16.21 14.71 1.66
C ARG A 115 -15.04 15.71 1.77
N ASP A 116 -15.33 16.88 2.33
CA ASP A 116 -14.34 17.95 2.47
C ASP A 116 -13.12 17.54 3.32
N GLU A 117 -13.35 16.71 4.34
CA GLU A 117 -12.32 16.10 5.19
C GLU A 117 -11.27 15.28 4.40
N PHE A 118 -11.63 14.77 3.21
CA PHE A 118 -10.74 13.94 2.40
C PHE A 118 -10.05 14.72 1.27
N ARG A 119 -10.34 16.03 1.11
CA ARG A 119 -9.73 16.86 0.05
C ARG A 119 -8.20 16.79 0.04
N SER A 120 -7.56 16.76 1.21
CA SER A 120 -6.10 16.66 1.32
C SER A 120 -5.57 15.32 0.81
N ALA A 121 -6.32 14.22 1.00
CA ALA A 121 -5.97 12.92 0.46
C ALA A 121 -6.19 12.88 -1.05
N PHE A 122 -7.27 13.50 -1.55
CA PHE A 122 -7.53 13.61 -2.98
C PHE A 122 -6.52 14.49 -3.72
N ALA A 123 -5.85 15.42 -3.05
CA ALA A 123 -4.76 16.20 -3.62
C ALA A 123 -3.48 15.38 -3.88
N VAL A 124 -3.35 14.17 -3.30
CA VAL A 124 -2.21 13.29 -3.52
C VAL A 124 -2.38 12.56 -4.85
N HIS A 125 -1.47 12.79 -5.78
CA HIS A 125 -1.50 12.18 -7.12
C HIS A 125 -0.47 11.07 -7.28
N SER A 126 0.60 11.11 -6.48
CA SER A 126 1.71 10.16 -6.52
C SER A 126 2.11 9.70 -5.14
N VAL A 127 2.54 8.44 -5.05
CA VAL A 127 3.19 7.88 -3.88
C VAL A 127 4.56 7.38 -4.31
N ASN A 128 5.61 7.84 -3.64
CA ASN A 128 6.96 7.38 -3.86
C ASN A 128 7.40 6.54 -2.67
N ILE A 129 7.95 5.38 -2.96
CA ILE A 129 8.33 4.39 -1.95
C ILE A 129 9.80 4.05 -2.13
N THR A 130 10.57 4.28 -1.08
CA THR A 130 11.98 3.90 -1.01
C THR A 130 12.12 2.64 -0.17
N SER A 131 12.82 1.64 -0.69
CA SER A 131 13.05 0.35 -0.03
C SER A 131 14.46 -0.17 -0.26
N PRO A 132 15.17 -0.67 0.76
CA PRO A 132 16.40 -1.43 0.53
C PRO A 132 16.06 -2.76 -0.15
N THR A 133 16.86 -3.24 -1.10
CA THR A 133 16.66 -4.53 -1.77
C THR A 133 16.56 -5.67 -0.74
N MET A 134 15.64 -6.61 -0.98
CA MET A 134 15.39 -7.70 -0.06
C MET A 134 16.49 -8.76 -0.17
N ASP A 135 17.07 -9.18 0.96
CA ASP A 135 18.05 -10.25 0.98
C ASP A 135 17.35 -11.60 0.71
N PRO A 136 17.89 -12.49 -0.17
CA PRO A 136 17.36 -13.84 -0.37
C PRO A 136 17.14 -14.66 0.91
N VAL A 137 17.98 -14.48 1.93
CA VAL A 137 17.86 -15.17 3.23
C VAL A 137 16.61 -14.69 4.01
N GLU A 138 16.11 -13.51 3.68
CA GLU A 138 14.95 -12.88 4.32
C GLU A 138 13.62 -13.24 3.64
N TRP A 139 13.63 -13.78 2.42
CA TRP A 139 12.40 -14.06 1.65
C TRP A 139 11.45 -15.05 2.33
N SER A 140 11.99 -15.98 3.13
CA SER A 140 11.22 -17.04 3.80
C SER A 140 10.68 -16.65 5.17
N LYS A 141 11.03 -15.46 5.69
CA LYS A 141 10.60 -15.00 7.01
C LYS A 141 9.24 -14.30 6.89
N THR A 142 8.30 -14.61 7.79
CA THR A 142 7.05 -13.84 7.93
C THR A 142 7.40 -12.42 8.35
N MET A 143 7.51 -11.52 7.38
CA MET A 143 8.00 -10.17 7.61
C MET A 143 6.83 -9.20 7.52
N LEU A 144 6.30 -8.80 8.68
CA LEU A 144 5.59 -7.53 8.77
C LEU A 144 6.66 -6.48 8.47
N GLN A 145 6.55 -5.69 7.40
CA GLN A 145 7.53 -4.63 7.13
C GLN A 145 7.06 -3.36 7.83
N THR A 146 7.96 -2.71 8.58
CA THR A 146 7.64 -1.42 9.20
C THR A 146 7.83 -0.32 8.18
N THR A 147 6.77 0.44 7.95
CA THR A 147 6.80 1.63 7.10
C THR A 147 6.74 2.89 7.94
N SER A 148 7.52 3.91 7.57
CA SER A 148 7.42 5.23 8.17
C SER A 148 6.99 6.23 7.09
N PRO A 149 5.85 6.93 7.27
CA PRO A 149 5.49 8.03 6.38
C PRO A 149 6.52 9.15 6.53
N MET A 150 6.93 9.73 5.41
CA MET A 150 7.69 10.97 5.34
C MET A 150 6.86 11.99 4.57
N ASP A 151 6.84 13.22 5.06
CA ASP A 151 6.21 14.32 4.31
C ASP A 151 7.02 14.57 3.03
N GLY A 152 6.33 14.61 1.89
CA GLY A 152 6.94 14.99 0.62
C GLY A 152 7.28 16.47 0.56
N VAL A 153 8.12 16.86 -0.40
CA VAL A 153 8.46 18.27 -0.67
C VAL A 153 7.23 19.05 -1.18
N ASP A 154 6.29 18.35 -1.81
CA ASP A 154 5.00 18.87 -2.30
C ASP A 154 3.85 18.06 -1.70
N ASN A 155 2.74 18.73 -1.37
CA ASN A 155 1.51 18.10 -0.85
C ASN A 155 0.86 17.12 -1.85
N SER A 156 1.28 17.16 -3.11
CA SER A 156 0.81 16.25 -4.16
C SER A 156 1.48 14.87 -4.15
N VAL A 157 2.59 14.70 -3.42
CA VAL A 157 3.38 13.46 -3.37
C VAL A 157 3.63 13.01 -1.94
N ILE A 158 3.29 11.76 -1.63
CA ILE A 158 3.67 11.14 -0.35
C ILE A 158 4.96 10.34 -0.52
N GLN A 159 5.88 10.48 0.44
CA GLN A 159 7.09 9.66 0.52
C GLN A 159 6.90 8.59 1.60
N ILE A 160 7.16 7.33 1.26
CA ILE A 160 7.08 6.21 2.20
C ILE A 160 8.43 5.52 2.21
N ARG A 161 8.97 5.30 3.40
CA ARG A 161 10.18 4.49 3.54
C ARG A 161 9.82 3.16 4.18
N ILE A 162 10.04 2.10 3.42
CA ILE A 162 10.00 0.72 3.92
C ILE A 162 11.31 0.44 4.67
N LYS A 163 11.20 -0.08 5.89
CA LYS A 163 12.33 -0.50 6.71
C LYS A 163 12.25 -1.99 6.98
N ARG A 164 13.42 -2.60 7.20
CA ARG A 164 13.50 -3.95 7.77
C ARG A 164 12.97 -3.93 9.20
N CYS A 165 12.44 -5.07 9.64
CA CYS A 165 12.08 -5.25 11.03
C CYS A 165 13.28 -5.79 11.80
N ASP A 166 13.83 -4.94 12.65
CA ASP A 166 14.83 -5.35 13.62
C ASP A 166 14.09 -5.92 14.83
N PHE A 167 14.17 -7.24 15.03
CA PHE A 167 13.60 -7.92 16.20
C PHE A 167 14.42 -7.68 17.48
N GLU A 168 15.42 -6.80 17.47
CA GLU A 168 16.33 -6.59 18.60
C GLU A 168 15.71 -5.82 19.77
N HIS A 169 14.49 -5.28 19.64
CA HIS A 169 13.80 -4.64 20.76
C HIS A 169 12.34 -5.16 20.84
N PRO A 170 11.97 -5.93 21.87
CA PRO A 170 10.58 -6.32 22.08
C PRO A 170 9.76 -5.05 22.30
N VAL A 171 8.80 -4.80 21.41
CA VAL A 171 7.78 -3.76 21.59
C VAL A 171 7.07 -4.08 22.91
N PRO A 172 7.08 -3.19 23.91
CA PRO A 172 6.39 -3.46 25.16
C PRO A 172 4.89 -3.52 24.85
N LEU A 173 4.29 -4.67 25.15
CA LEU A 173 2.84 -4.85 25.18
C LEU A 173 2.27 -3.84 26.18
N GLN A 174 1.65 -2.77 25.70
CA GLN A 174 0.84 -1.92 26.55
C GLN A 174 -0.42 -2.71 26.93
N ARG A 175 -0.59 -2.86 28.24
CA ARG A 175 -1.66 -3.58 28.93
C ARG A 175 -2.82 -2.64 29.23
#